data_AF-A0A965IDH5-F1
#
_entry.id   AF-A0A965IDH5-F1
#
_cell.length_a   1.000
_cell.length_b   1.000
_cell.length_c   1.000
_cell.angle_alpha   90.00
_cell.angle_beta   90.00
_cell.angle_gamma   90.00
#
_symmetry.space_group_name_H-M   'P 1'
#
loop_
_entity.id
_entity.type
_entity.pdbx_description
1 polymer ?
#
loop_
_entity_poly.entity_id
_entity_poly.type
_entity_poly.pdbx_seq_one_letter_code
_entity_poly.pdbx_strand_id
1 'polypeptide(L)'
;MLPNRTISQMRHYVEGCYAVVVIMVLTQGPVLKIWRTAELYTSVPITPTHQMTYLLIQIPALLVLANRVSLPQKLNKPTSVLSLFLFWLLLSTFWTHLSRYTVIDATTLAITAFVGVYFAKSFSNREMIIITCIAMHIGILISYLGIKRNWSESIDPNGNWMGIYFNRNSLAPVVMVGMLTLLILALEVVRNQSGSYRFASIALIADLLILDSHIFVKTGSLTSLLAAVWFVAIWCIWTFVRNQKLLKRISSRNLQKFVYPIWLAASIFVCWIGFSFAQPMMKLFGKNDFFSGRGAIWHFNWTGFLERPLIGWGWMAAWSTPEFLKRDLWWTVVGAQWSHNGYLEILLGGGVVAGLLFVLYVTWSGYMKVEQVCELKYGQWSFSMAAFVLVSATQESFFVGNHFLWALLIACLTNNPTSDRHHLPTNAQPNI
;
A
#
# COMPACT_ATOMS: atom_id res chain seq x y z
N MET A 1 -9.91 11.08 40.30
CA MET A 1 -10.39 10.58 39.01
C MET A 1 -9.84 11.49 37.91
N LEU A 2 -9.14 10.95 36.90
CA LEU A 2 -8.65 11.76 35.79
C LEU A 2 -9.85 12.37 35.02
N PRO A 3 -9.76 13.63 34.53
CA PRO A 3 -10.82 14.22 33.72
C PRO A 3 -11.10 13.35 32.48
N ASN A 4 -12.38 13.18 32.10
CA ASN A 4 -12.79 12.40 30.92
C ASN A 4 -12.04 12.81 29.63
N ARG A 5 -11.68 14.09 29.51
CA ARG A 5 -10.89 14.61 28.39
C ARG A 5 -9.46 14.04 28.35
N THR A 6 -8.81 13.92 29.50
CA THR A 6 -7.46 13.34 29.63
C THR A 6 -7.46 11.86 29.27
N ILE A 7 -8.47 11.11 29.73
CA ILE A 7 -8.63 9.69 29.40
C ILE A 7 -8.83 9.48 27.90
N SER A 8 -9.69 10.30 27.27
CA SER A 8 -9.92 10.24 25.81
C SER A 8 -8.64 10.54 25.01
N GLN A 9 -7.87 11.55 25.42
CA GLN A 9 -6.60 11.88 24.78
C GLN A 9 -5.56 10.75 24.94
N MET A 10 -5.40 10.20 26.15
CA MET A 10 -4.49 9.09 26.39
C MET A 10 -4.85 7.87 25.53
N ARG A 11 -6.14 7.52 25.45
CA ARG A 11 -6.62 6.44 24.59
C ARG A 11 -6.25 6.66 23.12
N HIS A 12 -6.40 7.88 22.62
CA HIS A 12 -6.05 8.24 21.24
C HIS A 12 -4.55 8.11 20.97
N TYR A 13 -3.68 8.52 21.91
CA TYR A 13 -2.24 8.33 21.78
C TYR A 13 -1.83 6.85 21.81
N VAL A 14 -2.41 6.06 22.71
CA VAL A 14 -2.18 4.61 22.77
C VAL A 14 -2.60 3.95 21.45
N GLU A 15 -3.75 4.33 20.91
CA GLU A 15 -4.24 3.84 19.61
C GLU A 15 -3.29 4.24 18.47
N GLY A 16 -2.75 5.47 18.49
CA GLY A 16 -1.73 5.93 17.54
C GLY A 16 -0.42 5.12 17.63
N CYS A 17 0.10 4.86 18.83
CA CYS A 17 1.28 4.02 19.04
C CYS A 17 1.05 2.59 18.54
N TYR A 18 -0.13 2.03 18.83
CA TYR A 18 -0.53 0.73 18.31
C TYR A 18 -0.57 0.72 16.78
N ALA A 19 -1.13 1.76 16.15
CA ALA A 19 -1.16 1.87 14.69
C ALA A 19 0.24 1.91 14.07
N VAL A 20 1.21 2.57 14.71
CA VAL A 20 2.63 2.54 14.30
C VAL A 20 3.15 1.11 14.30
N VAL A 21 2.92 0.37 15.38
CA VAL A 21 3.35 -1.04 15.50
C VAL A 21 2.71 -1.91 14.42
N VAL A 22 1.40 -1.76 14.18
CA VAL A 22 0.70 -2.52 13.14
C VAL A 22 1.29 -2.24 11.76
N ILE A 23 1.46 -0.97 11.38
CA ILE A 23 2.04 -0.63 10.06
C ILE A 23 3.47 -1.17 9.95
N MET A 24 4.29 -1.00 10.99
CA MET A 24 5.67 -1.48 11.02
C MET A 24 5.73 -3.00 10.84
N VAL A 25 4.90 -3.75 11.55
CA VAL A 25 4.78 -5.22 11.43
C VAL A 25 4.33 -5.62 10.03
N LEU A 26 3.34 -4.92 9.46
CA LEU A 26 2.84 -5.16 8.11
C LEU A 26 3.84 -4.79 7.01
N THR A 27 4.99 -4.18 7.32
CA THR A 27 6.13 -4.11 6.37
C THR A 27 6.79 -5.48 6.16
N GLN A 28 6.34 -6.51 6.88
CA GLN A 28 6.75 -7.91 6.84
C GLN A 28 8.15 -8.22 7.38
N GLY A 29 9.13 -7.35 7.09
CA GLY A 29 10.52 -7.51 7.53
C GLY A 29 10.69 -7.86 9.00
N PRO A 30 10.06 -7.14 9.95
CA PRO A 30 10.21 -7.44 11.38
C PRO A 30 9.79 -8.87 11.76
N VAL A 31 8.66 -9.34 11.22
CA VAL A 31 8.15 -10.69 11.51
C VAL A 31 9.04 -11.74 10.89
N LEU A 32 9.36 -11.59 9.60
CA LEU A 32 10.24 -12.53 8.90
C LEU A 32 11.61 -12.63 9.59
N LYS A 33 12.17 -11.49 10.04
CA LYS A 33 13.50 -11.47 10.65
C LYS A 33 13.52 -12.08 12.05
N ILE A 34 12.49 -11.85 12.88
CA ILE A 34 12.38 -12.45 14.22
C ILE A 34 12.35 -13.98 14.13
N TRP A 35 11.65 -14.51 13.13
CA TRP A 35 11.48 -15.95 12.95
C TRP A 35 12.55 -16.60 12.06
N ARG A 36 13.43 -15.81 11.42
CA ARG A 36 14.43 -16.31 10.47
C ARG A 36 15.35 -17.38 11.04
N THR A 37 15.78 -17.23 12.30
CA THR A 37 16.61 -18.26 12.96
C THR A 37 15.86 -19.58 13.06
N ALA A 38 14.60 -19.57 13.49
CA ALA A 38 13.81 -20.79 13.56
C ALA A 38 13.57 -21.41 12.16
N GLU A 39 13.45 -20.59 11.11
CA GLU A 39 13.35 -21.08 9.73
C GLU A 39 14.62 -21.83 9.27
N LEU A 40 15.81 -21.37 9.70
CA LEU A 40 17.08 -21.97 9.31
C LEU A 40 17.43 -23.26 10.07
N TYR A 41 16.95 -23.39 11.32
CA TYR A 41 17.37 -24.46 12.23
C TYR A 41 16.27 -25.47 12.59
N THR A 42 15.05 -25.29 12.09
CA THR A 42 13.95 -26.24 12.35
C THR A 42 13.47 -26.90 11.07
N SER A 43 13.07 -28.17 11.16
CA SER A 43 12.39 -28.90 10.07
C SER A 43 10.88 -28.63 10.01
N VAL A 44 10.34 -27.91 11.00
CA VAL A 44 8.91 -27.60 11.10
C VAL A 44 8.61 -26.37 10.24
N PRO A 45 7.58 -26.41 9.39
CA PRO A 45 7.19 -25.26 8.59
C PRO A 45 6.89 -24.03 9.46
N ILE A 46 7.58 -22.92 9.23
CA ILE A 46 7.43 -21.69 10.04
C ILE A 46 6.29 -20.78 9.57
N THR A 47 5.74 -21.01 8.38
CA THR A 47 4.66 -20.23 7.78
C THR A 47 3.45 -20.03 8.71
N PRO A 48 2.95 -21.05 9.45
CA PRO A 48 1.86 -20.85 10.41
C PRO A 48 2.24 -19.87 11.54
N THR A 49 3.50 -19.88 11.99
CA THR A 49 4.00 -18.97 13.03
C THR A 49 4.04 -17.53 12.53
N HIS A 50 4.47 -17.31 11.28
CA HIS A 50 4.36 -15.99 10.64
C HIS A 50 2.90 -15.51 10.61
N GLN A 51 1.99 -16.35 10.12
CA GLN A 51 0.56 -16.03 9.99
C GLN A 51 -0.07 -15.72 11.35
N MET A 52 0.23 -16.50 12.38
CA MET A 52 -0.26 -16.26 13.73
C MET A 52 0.26 -14.94 14.31
N THR A 53 1.54 -14.62 14.09
CA THR A 53 2.14 -13.35 14.53
C THR A 53 1.39 -12.16 13.93
N TYR A 54 1.14 -12.19 12.61
CA TYR A 54 0.38 -11.12 11.94
C TYR A 54 -1.07 -11.05 12.42
N LEU A 55 -1.72 -12.19 12.64
CA LEU A 55 -3.10 -12.25 13.11
C LEU A 55 -3.23 -11.59 14.50
N LEU A 56 -2.40 -12.01 15.46
CA LEU A 56 -2.43 -11.51 16.83
C LEU A 56 -2.25 -9.98 16.90
N ILE A 57 -1.37 -9.43 16.07
CA ILE A 57 -1.11 -7.98 16.03
C ILE A 57 -2.28 -7.22 15.39
N GLN A 58 -3.03 -7.83 14.48
CA GLN A 58 -4.18 -7.21 13.80
C GLN A 58 -5.51 -7.33 14.59
N ILE A 59 -5.65 -8.28 15.52
CA ILE A 59 -6.89 -8.49 16.30
C ILE A 59 -7.40 -7.21 16.98
N PRO A 60 -6.58 -6.42 17.72
CA PRO A 60 -7.08 -5.23 18.40
C PRO A 60 -7.70 -4.19 17.44
N ALA A 61 -7.13 -4.01 16.24
CA ALA A 61 -7.70 -3.15 15.21
C ALA A 61 -9.10 -3.62 14.77
N LEU A 62 -9.31 -4.94 14.63
CA LEU A 62 -10.62 -5.51 14.30
C LEU A 62 -11.64 -5.27 15.42
N LEU A 63 -11.25 -5.45 16.68
CA LEU A 63 -12.10 -5.21 17.83
C LEU A 63 -12.50 -3.73 17.95
N VAL A 64 -11.56 -2.80 17.72
CA VAL A 64 -11.86 -1.36 17.70
C VAL A 64 -12.78 -1.01 16.53
N LEU A 65 -12.56 -1.60 15.36
CA LEU A 65 -13.42 -1.39 14.19
C LEU A 65 -14.85 -1.90 14.43
N ALA A 66 -15.01 -3.09 15.00
CA ALA A 66 -16.31 -3.68 15.31
C ALA A 66 -17.14 -2.78 16.22
N ASN A 67 -16.50 -2.12 17.19
CA ASN A 67 -17.14 -1.14 18.07
C ASN A 67 -17.53 0.17 17.37
N ARG A 68 -17.00 0.46 16.18
CA ARG A 68 -17.21 1.72 15.43
C ARG A 68 -18.14 1.56 14.24
N VAL A 69 -18.40 0.34 13.78
CA VAL A 69 -19.20 0.07 12.58
C VAL A 69 -20.45 -0.72 12.97
N SER A 70 -21.62 -0.08 12.86
CA SER A 70 -22.90 -0.79 12.90
C SER A 70 -23.14 -1.52 11.58
N LEU A 71 -23.30 -2.85 11.65
CA LEU A 71 -23.32 -3.77 10.50
C LEU A 71 -24.48 -3.61 9.48
N PRO A 72 -25.73 -3.18 9.78
CA PRO A 72 -26.80 -3.38 8.79
C PRO A 72 -27.01 -2.26 7.76
N GLN A 73 -26.64 -1.00 7.99
CA GLN A 73 -27.20 0.13 7.22
C GLN A 73 -26.36 0.68 6.05
N LYS A 74 -25.25 0.04 5.65
CA LYS A 74 -24.31 0.64 4.67
C LYS A 74 -23.87 -0.29 3.54
N LEU A 75 -24.75 -1.18 3.07
CA LEU A 75 -24.51 -2.04 1.90
C LEU A 75 -24.48 -1.30 0.53
N ASN A 76 -24.66 0.03 0.51
CA ASN A 76 -24.69 0.84 -0.73
C ASN A 76 -23.39 1.61 -1.00
N LYS A 77 -22.26 1.20 -0.40
CA LYS A 77 -20.99 1.94 -0.47
C LYS A 77 -19.88 1.11 -1.11
N PRO A 78 -18.77 1.73 -1.57
CA PRO A 78 -17.62 1.00 -2.10
C PRO A 78 -17.08 -0.10 -1.18
N THR A 79 -17.27 0.03 0.14
CA THR A 79 -16.95 -1.01 1.12
C THR A 79 -17.67 -2.34 0.88
N SER A 80 -18.87 -2.32 0.29
CA SER A 80 -19.63 -3.53 -0.06
C SER A 80 -19.04 -4.24 -1.26
N VAL A 81 -18.53 -3.48 -2.24
CA VAL A 81 -17.78 -4.03 -3.38
C VAL A 81 -16.48 -4.65 -2.89
N LEU A 82 -15.78 -4.03 -1.94
CA LEU A 82 -14.61 -4.63 -1.29
C LEU A 82 -14.98 -5.94 -0.58
N SER A 83 -16.06 -5.97 0.20
CA SER A 83 -16.52 -7.21 0.84
C SER A 83 -16.86 -8.30 -0.18
N LEU A 84 -17.52 -7.93 -1.29
CA LEU A 84 -17.84 -8.88 -2.37
C LEU A 84 -16.57 -9.38 -3.08
N PHE A 85 -15.60 -8.52 -3.33
CA PHE A 85 -14.29 -8.88 -3.85
C PHE A 85 -13.57 -9.89 -2.95
N LEU A 86 -13.46 -9.59 -1.65
CA LEU A 86 -12.83 -10.47 -0.67
C LEU A 86 -13.58 -11.80 -0.53
N PHE A 87 -14.91 -11.75 -0.51
CA PHE A 87 -15.75 -12.94 -0.47
C PHE A 87 -15.59 -13.80 -1.72
N TRP A 88 -15.51 -13.18 -2.90
CA TRP A 88 -15.26 -13.89 -4.16
C TRP A 88 -13.91 -14.62 -4.15
N LEU A 89 -12.85 -13.96 -3.68
CA LEU A 89 -11.55 -14.60 -3.52
C LEU A 89 -11.59 -15.75 -2.50
N LEU A 90 -12.35 -15.62 -1.41
CA LEU A 90 -12.56 -16.71 -0.47
C LEU A 90 -13.34 -17.87 -1.09
N LEU A 91 -14.40 -17.59 -1.85
CA LEU A 91 -15.18 -18.62 -2.57
C LEU A 91 -14.31 -19.43 -3.53
N SER A 92 -13.21 -18.86 -4.03
CA SER A 92 -12.29 -19.59 -4.89
C SER A 92 -11.65 -20.82 -4.26
N THR A 93 -11.81 -20.99 -2.95
CA THR A 93 -11.51 -22.20 -2.19
C THR A 93 -12.26 -23.43 -2.73
N PHE A 94 -13.48 -23.26 -3.25
CA PHE A 94 -14.34 -24.36 -3.68
C PHE A 94 -13.92 -25.00 -5.01
N TRP A 95 -13.22 -24.27 -5.88
CA TRP A 95 -12.83 -24.78 -7.21
C TRP A 95 -11.32 -24.87 -7.42
N THR A 96 -10.52 -24.42 -6.44
CA THR A 96 -9.06 -24.61 -6.49
C THR A 96 -8.67 -26.05 -6.15
N HIS A 97 -7.56 -26.52 -6.71
CA HIS A 97 -6.97 -27.81 -6.35
C HIS A 97 -6.32 -27.79 -4.95
N LEU A 98 -6.02 -26.61 -4.43
CA LEU A 98 -5.26 -26.42 -3.19
C LEU A 98 -5.95 -25.44 -2.23
N SER A 99 -7.13 -25.84 -1.76
CA SER A 99 -8.03 -25.04 -0.91
C SER A 99 -7.34 -24.45 0.34
N ARG A 100 -6.35 -25.14 0.91
CA ARG A 100 -5.61 -24.67 2.10
C ARG A 100 -4.92 -23.31 1.87
N TYR A 101 -4.28 -23.12 0.72
CA TYR A 101 -3.56 -21.86 0.44
C TYR A 101 -4.57 -20.72 0.29
N THR A 102 -5.58 -20.94 -0.55
CA THR A 102 -6.65 -19.98 -0.81
C THR A 102 -7.37 -19.48 0.44
N VAL A 103 -7.79 -20.39 1.34
CA VAL A 103 -8.50 -19.98 2.57
C VAL A 103 -7.64 -19.07 3.43
N ILE A 104 -6.38 -19.42 3.63
CA ILE A 104 -5.48 -18.69 4.50
C ILE A 104 -5.14 -17.32 3.87
N ASP A 105 -4.75 -17.30 2.61
CA ASP A 105 -4.37 -16.06 1.92
C ASP A 105 -5.56 -15.11 1.71
N ALA A 106 -6.77 -15.63 1.42
CA ALA A 106 -7.96 -14.81 1.28
C ALA A 106 -8.39 -14.23 2.64
N THR A 107 -8.28 -15.03 3.70
CA THR A 107 -8.61 -14.60 5.08
C THR A 107 -7.64 -13.54 5.57
N THR A 108 -6.33 -13.71 5.36
CA THR A 108 -5.34 -12.69 5.74
C THR A 108 -5.47 -11.43 4.91
N LEU A 109 -5.78 -11.52 3.60
CA LEU A 109 -6.11 -10.37 2.75
C LEU A 109 -7.31 -9.59 3.31
N ALA A 110 -8.37 -10.30 3.70
CA ALA A 110 -9.57 -9.70 4.27
C ALA A 110 -9.31 -9.02 5.62
N ILE A 111 -8.57 -9.68 6.52
CA ILE A 111 -8.17 -9.11 7.81
C ILE A 111 -7.38 -7.82 7.61
N THR A 112 -6.37 -7.83 6.75
CA THR A 112 -5.56 -6.64 6.47
C THR A 112 -6.37 -5.54 5.78
N ALA A 113 -7.37 -5.89 4.96
CA ALA A 113 -8.30 -4.90 4.41
C ALA A 113 -9.14 -4.23 5.52
N PHE A 114 -9.67 -5.01 6.47
CA PHE A 114 -10.39 -4.46 7.62
C PHE A 114 -9.49 -3.58 8.51
N VAL A 115 -8.20 -3.93 8.67
CA VAL A 115 -7.22 -3.05 9.32
C VAL A 115 -7.06 -1.73 8.56
N GLY A 116 -7.07 -1.75 7.23
CA GLY A 116 -7.12 -0.53 6.42
C GLY A 116 -8.37 0.32 6.66
N VAL A 117 -9.54 -0.32 6.76
CA VAL A 117 -10.80 0.37 7.13
C VAL A 117 -10.69 0.97 8.54
N TYR A 118 -10.13 0.22 9.49
CA TYR A 118 -9.81 0.71 10.83
C TYR A 118 -8.98 1.99 10.77
N PHE A 119 -7.87 2.01 10.03
CA PHE A 119 -7.04 3.21 9.90
C PHE A 119 -7.83 4.43 9.40
N ALA A 120 -8.64 4.27 8.35
CA ALA A 120 -9.47 5.35 7.81
C ALA A 120 -10.52 5.88 8.80
N LYS A 121 -11.09 5.01 9.65
CA LYS A 121 -12.08 5.43 10.66
C LYS A 121 -11.47 6.03 11.91
N SER A 122 -10.20 5.74 12.18
CA SER A 122 -9.53 6.06 13.44
C SER A 122 -8.71 7.36 13.36
N PHE A 123 -8.09 7.59 12.20
CA PHE A 123 -7.07 8.62 12.03
C PHE A 123 -7.41 9.56 10.88
N SER A 124 -7.13 10.84 11.08
CA SER A 124 -7.12 11.84 10.01
C SER A 124 -5.97 11.59 9.04
N ASN A 125 -6.02 12.20 7.85
CA ASN A 125 -4.93 12.08 6.87
C ASN A 125 -3.58 12.51 7.44
N ARG A 126 -3.56 13.57 8.26
CA ARG A 126 -2.33 14.04 8.93
C ARG A 126 -1.77 12.99 9.88
N GLU A 127 -2.63 12.43 10.73
CA GLU A 127 -2.24 11.39 11.68
C GLU A 127 -1.72 10.16 10.95
N MET A 128 -2.37 9.74 9.86
CA MET A 128 -1.89 8.64 9.03
C MET A 128 -0.52 8.90 8.41
N ILE A 129 -0.24 10.13 7.93
CA ILE A 129 1.09 10.51 7.44
C ILE A 129 2.13 10.37 8.55
N ILE A 130 1.83 10.85 9.77
CA ILE A 130 2.75 10.78 10.92
C ILE A 130 2.98 9.32 11.34
N ILE A 131 1.91 8.54 11.52
CA ILE A 131 1.98 7.13 11.92
C ILE A 131 2.79 6.33 10.90
N THR A 132 2.52 6.55 9.61
CA THR A 132 3.26 5.89 8.52
C THR A 132 4.72 6.33 8.53
N CYS A 133 5.01 7.62 8.65
CA CYS A 133 6.37 8.15 8.75
C CYS A 133 7.15 7.47 9.88
N ILE A 134 6.60 7.47 11.09
CA ILE A 134 7.26 6.86 12.26
C ILE A 134 7.48 5.36 12.02
N ALA A 135 6.47 4.63 11.53
CA ALA A 135 6.58 3.20 11.27
C ALA A 135 7.69 2.88 10.25
N MET A 136 7.74 3.62 9.13
CA MET A 136 8.78 3.42 8.12
C MET A 136 10.18 3.70 8.69
N HIS A 137 10.35 4.80 9.43
CA HIS A 137 11.66 5.17 9.97
C HIS A 137 12.17 4.19 11.03
N ILE A 138 11.29 3.56 11.82
CA ILE A 138 11.70 2.45 12.70
C ILE A 138 12.30 1.31 11.86
N GLY A 139 11.65 0.92 10.76
CA GLY A 139 12.14 -0.13 9.85
C GLY A 139 13.44 0.24 9.13
N ILE A 140 13.57 1.49 8.70
CA ILE A 140 14.76 2.04 8.05
C ILE A 140 15.95 2.05 9.01
N LEU A 141 15.76 2.54 10.24
CA LEU A 141 16.82 2.61 11.25
C LEU A 141 17.29 1.21 11.67
N ILE A 142 16.37 0.27 11.92
CA ILE A 142 16.74 -1.12 12.23
C ILE A 142 17.46 -1.76 11.04
N SER A 143 17.00 -1.52 9.81
CA SER A 143 17.67 -2.01 8.60
C SER A 143 19.09 -1.47 8.47
N TYR A 144 19.28 -0.17 8.67
CA TYR A 144 20.59 0.46 8.63
C TYR A 144 21.54 -0.11 9.70
N LEU A 145 21.05 -0.27 10.93
CA LEU A 145 21.81 -0.91 12.01
C LEU A 145 22.17 -2.37 11.68
N GLY A 146 21.23 -3.13 11.13
CA GLY A 146 21.47 -4.51 10.71
C GLY A 146 22.55 -4.62 9.64
N ILE A 147 22.52 -3.73 8.66
CA ILE A 147 23.53 -3.65 7.60
C ILE A 147 24.89 -3.27 8.17
N LYS A 148 24.97 -2.24 9.03
CA LYS A 148 26.23 -1.82 9.66
C LYS A 148 26.83 -2.88 10.60
N ARG A 149 25.98 -3.75 11.17
CA ARG A 149 26.40 -4.87 12.01
C ARG A 149 26.57 -6.18 11.23
N ASN A 150 26.54 -6.14 9.89
CA ASN A 150 26.67 -7.31 9.02
C ASN A 150 25.71 -8.45 9.38
N TRP A 151 24.44 -8.12 9.70
CA TRP A 151 23.41 -9.14 9.89
C TRP A 151 23.29 -10.00 8.64
N SER A 152 23.10 -11.31 8.82
CA SER A 152 22.90 -12.25 7.72
C SER A 152 21.77 -11.76 6.81
N GLU A 153 21.98 -11.85 5.49
CA GLU A 153 20.97 -11.49 4.48
C GLU A 153 20.47 -10.04 4.56
N SER A 154 21.26 -9.14 5.15
CA SER A 154 20.96 -7.70 5.13
C SER A 154 21.36 -7.02 3.81
N ILE A 155 22.22 -7.67 3.02
CA ILE A 155 22.65 -7.31 1.68
C ILE A 155 22.52 -8.55 0.79
N ASP A 156 22.00 -8.38 -0.43
CA ASP A 156 21.85 -9.46 -1.40
C ASP A 156 23.20 -9.86 -2.05
N PRO A 157 23.29 -11.01 -2.74
CA PRO A 157 24.51 -11.41 -3.44
C PRO A 157 25.01 -10.43 -4.52
N ASN A 158 24.13 -9.53 -4.99
CA ASN A 158 24.46 -8.50 -5.99
C ASN A 158 24.87 -7.15 -5.33
N GLY A 159 24.98 -7.10 -4.00
CA GLY A 159 25.34 -5.90 -3.25
C GLY A 159 24.19 -4.92 -2.98
N ASN A 160 22.94 -5.25 -3.31
CA ASN A 160 21.79 -4.40 -3.01
C ASN A 160 21.37 -4.56 -1.54
N TRP A 161 20.98 -3.46 -0.91
CA TRP A 161 20.55 -3.47 0.47
C TRP A 161 19.12 -4.03 0.61
N MET A 162 18.95 -4.97 1.53
CA MET A 162 17.67 -5.60 1.90
C MET A 162 17.28 -5.29 3.34
N GLY A 163 18.24 -4.97 4.22
CA GLY A 163 17.96 -4.60 5.61
C GLY A 163 17.39 -5.75 6.42
N ILE A 164 16.26 -5.52 7.11
CA ILE A 164 15.50 -6.60 7.78
C ILE A 164 14.44 -7.25 6.87
N TYR A 165 14.40 -6.88 5.60
CA TYR A 165 13.36 -7.31 4.66
C TYR A 165 13.81 -8.47 3.80
N PHE A 166 12.83 -9.14 3.16
CA PHE A 166 13.07 -10.33 2.36
C PHE A 166 13.94 -10.06 1.13
N ASN A 167 13.71 -8.94 0.43
CA ASN A 167 14.52 -8.54 -0.71
C ASN A 167 14.59 -7.01 -0.88
N ARG A 168 15.39 -6.56 -1.84
CA ARG A 168 15.55 -5.12 -2.16
C ARG A 168 14.23 -4.41 -2.48
N ASN A 169 13.27 -5.10 -3.11
CA ASN A 169 11.96 -4.56 -3.47
C ASN A 169 10.96 -4.61 -2.31
N SER A 170 11.31 -5.24 -1.19
CA SER A 170 10.58 -5.15 0.07
C SER A 170 11.07 -3.97 0.92
N LEU A 171 12.38 -3.66 0.93
CA LEU A 171 12.94 -2.48 1.63
C LEU A 171 12.64 -1.17 0.89
N ALA A 172 12.82 -1.14 -0.43
CA ALA A 172 12.65 0.07 -1.24
C ALA A 172 11.31 0.81 -1.03
N PRO A 173 10.13 0.16 -0.99
CA PRO A 173 8.88 0.86 -0.75
C PRO A 173 8.77 1.41 0.68
N VAL A 174 9.38 0.76 1.67
CA VAL A 174 9.42 1.27 3.06
C VAL A 174 10.21 2.57 3.11
N VAL A 175 11.42 2.58 2.52
CA VAL A 175 12.27 3.78 2.45
C VAL A 175 11.57 4.90 1.68
N MET A 176 10.98 4.59 0.53
CA MET A 176 10.36 5.59 -0.32
C MET A 176 9.09 6.19 0.32
N VAL A 177 8.24 5.37 0.95
CA VAL A 177 7.06 5.88 1.69
C VAL A 177 7.52 6.70 2.91
N GLY A 178 8.59 6.29 3.60
CA GLY A 178 9.24 7.06 4.66
C GLY A 178 9.66 8.45 4.16
N MET A 179 10.44 8.50 3.07
CA MET A 179 10.91 9.73 2.45
C MET A 179 9.76 10.65 2.02
N LEU A 180 8.72 10.11 1.36
CA LEU A 180 7.57 10.89 0.90
C LEU A 180 6.75 11.48 2.06
N THR A 181 6.51 10.69 3.11
CA THR A 181 5.80 11.16 4.31
C THR A 181 6.63 12.20 5.08
N LEU A 182 7.94 11.99 5.18
CA LEU A 182 8.87 12.93 5.79
C LEU A 182 8.93 14.27 5.03
N LEU A 183 8.95 14.25 3.70
CA LEU A 183 8.89 15.46 2.87
C LEU A 183 7.61 16.27 3.10
N ILE A 184 6.46 15.60 3.25
CA ILE A 184 5.19 16.29 3.55
C ILE A 184 5.27 16.97 4.93
N LEU A 185 5.82 16.30 5.93
CA LEU A 185 6.00 16.86 7.27
C LEU A 185 7.05 17.99 7.28
N ALA A 186 8.11 17.89 6.48
CA ALA A 186 9.10 18.94 6.27
C ALA A 186 8.44 20.23 5.77
N LEU A 187 7.58 20.12 4.76
CA LEU A 187 6.82 21.27 4.24
C LEU A 187 5.90 21.87 5.30
N GLU A 188 5.32 21.06 6.19
CA GLU A 188 4.52 21.56 7.32
C GLU A 188 5.38 22.35 8.32
N VAL A 189 6.55 21.83 8.70
CA VAL A 189 7.48 22.49 9.62
C VAL A 189 8.04 23.79 9.04
N VAL A 190 8.39 23.80 7.75
CA VAL A 190 8.94 25.00 7.08
C VAL A 190 7.90 26.11 6.95
N ARG A 191 6.63 25.76 6.69
CA ARG A 191 5.53 26.73 6.59
C ARG A 191 5.12 27.31 7.94
N ASN A 192 5.27 26.55 9.02
CA ASN A 192 4.88 27.03 10.35
C ASN A 192 6.02 27.86 10.98
N GLN A 193 5.82 29.17 11.11
CA GLN A 193 6.91 30.09 11.47
C GLN A 193 7.21 30.18 12.98
N SER A 194 6.37 29.62 13.85
CA SER A 194 6.34 29.95 15.29
C SER A 194 6.69 28.79 16.23
N GLY A 195 7.91 28.25 16.17
CA GLY A 195 8.32 27.16 17.08
C GLY A 195 9.78 27.23 17.54
N SER A 196 10.00 27.18 18.87
CA SER A 196 11.33 27.21 19.49
C SER A 196 12.24 26.05 19.07
N TYR A 197 11.68 24.95 18.55
CA TYR A 197 12.43 23.77 18.11
C TYR A 197 12.51 23.62 16.59
N ARG A 198 12.12 24.64 15.82
CA ARG A 198 12.05 24.58 14.35
C ARG A 198 13.37 24.15 13.72
N PHE A 199 14.48 24.77 14.11
CA PHE A 199 15.79 24.45 13.54
C PHE A 199 16.21 23.01 13.84
N ALA A 200 15.98 22.54 15.07
CA ALA A 200 16.24 21.15 15.44
C ALA A 200 15.36 20.18 14.63
N SER A 201 14.08 20.50 14.42
CA SER A 201 13.19 19.69 13.58
C SER A 201 13.64 19.67 12.12
N ILE A 202 14.06 20.80 11.55
CA ILE A 202 14.57 20.87 10.17
C ILE A 202 15.87 20.07 10.06
N ALA A 203 16.79 20.19 11.01
CA ALA A 203 18.04 19.44 11.03
C ALA A 203 17.79 17.93 11.10
N LEU A 204 16.89 17.48 11.98
CA LEU A 204 16.51 16.07 12.08
C LEU A 204 15.88 15.56 10.77
N ILE A 205 14.97 16.32 10.18
CA ILE A 205 14.34 15.97 8.90
C ILE A 205 15.37 15.88 7.78
N ALA A 206 16.31 16.82 7.71
CA ALA A 206 17.37 16.80 6.71
C ALA A 206 18.28 15.57 6.88
N ASP A 207 18.67 15.24 8.12
CA ASP A 207 19.47 14.05 8.43
C ASP A 207 18.77 12.75 8.01
N LEU A 208 17.48 12.62 8.36
CA LEU A 208 16.67 11.47 7.95
C LEU A 208 16.51 11.39 6.43
N LEU A 209 16.31 12.50 5.73
CA LEU A 209 16.24 12.50 4.25
C LEU A 209 17.56 12.06 3.60
N ILE A 210 18.70 12.46 4.18
CA ILE A 210 20.02 12.01 3.71
C ILE A 210 20.18 10.51 3.92
N LEU A 211 19.79 10.00 5.10
CA LEU A 211 19.80 8.57 5.40
C LEU A 211 18.91 7.78 4.43
N ASP A 212 17.66 8.21 4.24
CA ASP A 212 16.69 7.58 3.35
C ASP A 212 17.21 7.56 1.91
N SER A 213 17.76 8.68 1.44
CA SER A 213 18.34 8.78 0.09
C SER A 213 19.53 7.82 -0.07
N HIS A 214 20.40 7.73 0.94
CA HIS A 214 21.55 6.82 0.91
C HIS A 214 21.11 5.35 0.83
N ILE A 215 20.17 4.94 1.70
CA ILE A 215 19.65 3.58 1.73
C ILE A 215 18.92 3.27 0.42
N PHE A 216 18.08 4.20 -0.06
CA PHE A 216 17.30 4.00 -1.29
C PHE A 216 18.20 3.75 -2.50
N VAL A 217 19.24 4.56 -2.70
CA VAL A 217 20.22 4.36 -3.77
C VAL A 217 20.86 2.97 -3.69
N LYS A 218 21.15 2.49 -2.47
CA LYS A 218 21.71 1.16 -2.24
C LYS A 218 20.72 0.00 -2.44
N THR A 219 19.40 0.25 -2.45
CA THR A 219 18.42 -0.80 -2.81
C THR A 219 18.42 -1.10 -4.31
N GLY A 220 18.79 -0.13 -5.17
CA GLY A 220 18.77 -0.29 -6.62
C GLY A 220 17.37 -0.51 -7.23
N SER A 221 16.29 -0.26 -6.49
CA SER A 221 14.92 -0.55 -6.95
C SER A 221 14.32 0.59 -7.78
N LEU A 222 14.06 0.33 -9.06
CA LEU A 222 13.38 1.28 -9.96
C LEU A 222 11.86 1.36 -9.68
N THR A 223 11.27 0.28 -9.19
CA THR A 223 9.81 0.16 -8.97
C THR A 223 9.29 1.24 -8.02
N SER A 224 9.91 1.38 -6.85
CA SER A 224 9.48 2.37 -5.86
C SER A 224 9.76 3.80 -6.31
N LEU A 225 10.79 4.04 -7.13
CA LEU A 225 11.05 5.35 -7.73
C LEU A 225 9.92 5.76 -8.68
N LEU A 226 9.51 4.86 -9.59
CA LEU A 226 8.40 5.12 -10.50
C LEU A 226 7.10 5.39 -9.74
N ALA A 227 6.82 4.62 -8.70
CA ALA A 227 5.65 4.84 -7.85
C ALA A 227 5.71 6.19 -7.12
N ALA A 228 6.89 6.64 -6.70
CA ALA A 228 7.09 7.96 -6.09
C ALA A 228 6.86 9.13 -7.07
N VAL A 229 7.29 8.98 -8.33
CA VAL A 229 7.00 9.96 -9.38
C VAL A 229 5.48 10.12 -9.55
N TRP A 230 4.74 9.02 -9.59
CA TRP A 230 3.28 9.03 -9.65
C TRP A 230 2.63 9.64 -8.41
N PHE A 231 3.15 9.33 -7.22
CA PHE A 231 2.71 9.94 -5.97
C PHE A 231 2.84 11.48 -6.05
N VAL A 232 4.01 11.99 -6.42
CA VAL A 232 4.26 13.45 -6.50
C VAL A 232 3.40 14.10 -7.58
N ALA A 233 3.30 13.49 -8.76
CA ALA A 233 2.47 14.01 -9.85
C ALA A 233 1.00 14.15 -9.42
N ILE A 234 0.43 13.10 -8.79
CA ILE A 234 -0.95 13.11 -8.32
C ILE A 234 -1.13 14.08 -7.15
N TRP A 235 -0.15 14.19 -6.25
CA TRP A 235 -0.17 15.18 -5.18
C TRP A 235 -0.27 16.60 -5.75
N CYS A 236 0.55 16.94 -6.74
CA CYS A 236 0.55 18.24 -7.41
C CYS A 236 -0.76 18.50 -8.15
N ILE A 237 -1.26 17.54 -8.94
CA ILE A 237 -2.54 17.64 -9.67
C ILE A 237 -3.68 17.92 -8.70
N TRP A 238 -3.81 17.12 -7.63
CA TRP A 238 -4.91 17.28 -6.69
C TRP A 238 -4.77 18.48 -5.77
N THR A 239 -3.54 18.97 -5.53
CA THR A 239 -3.32 20.27 -4.90
C THR A 239 -3.81 21.40 -5.80
N PHE A 240 -3.55 21.33 -7.11
CA PHE A 240 -4.07 22.31 -8.07
C PHE A 240 -5.60 22.27 -8.15
N VAL A 241 -6.20 21.09 -8.31
CA VAL A 241 -7.67 20.92 -8.34
C VAL A 241 -8.31 21.42 -7.05
N ARG A 242 -7.73 21.10 -5.90
CA ARG A 242 -8.16 21.62 -4.59
C ARG A 242 -8.13 23.15 -4.56
N ASN A 243 -7.05 23.77 -5.02
CA ASN A 243 -6.95 25.23 -5.07
C ASN A 243 -8.02 25.84 -5.99
N GLN A 244 -8.31 25.23 -7.15
CA GLN A 244 -9.40 25.70 -8.02
C GLN A 244 -10.79 25.56 -7.36
N LYS A 245 -11.02 24.49 -6.58
CA LYS A 245 -12.25 24.34 -5.77
C LYS A 245 -12.35 25.41 -4.68
N LEU A 246 -11.25 25.68 -3.96
CA LEU A 246 -11.19 26.73 -2.93
C LEU A 246 -11.46 28.13 -3.50
N LEU A 247 -10.99 28.41 -4.72
CA LEU A 247 -11.30 29.61 -5.48
C LEU A 247 -12.72 29.63 -6.07
N LYS A 248 -13.57 28.63 -5.74
CA LYS A 248 -14.95 28.46 -6.24
C LYS A 248 -15.07 28.39 -7.77
N ARG A 249 -13.98 28.09 -8.49
CA ARG A 249 -13.97 27.93 -9.96
C ARG A 249 -14.54 26.58 -10.41
N ILE A 250 -14.52 25.58 -9.53
CA ILE A 250 -15.03 24.23 -9.79
C ILE A 250 -16.05 23.88 -8.70
N SER A 251 -17.28 23.53 -9.10
CA SER A 251 -18.31 23.03 -8.19
C SER A 251 -18.07 21.55 -7.83
N SER A 252 -18.59 21.08 -6.69
CA SER A 252 -18.52 19.65 -6.32
C SER A 252 -19.15 18.74 -7.38
N ARG A 253 -20.20 19.21 -8.06
CA ARG A 253 -20.83 18.49 -9.18
C ARG A 253 -19.90 18.34 -10.37
N ASN A 254 -19.17 19.40 -10.73
CA ASN A 254 -18.21 19.35 -11.84
C ASN A 254 -16.99 18.48 -11.50
N LEU A 255 -16.56 18.51 -10.24
CA LEU A 255 -15.48 17.67 -9.73
C LEU A 255 -15.77 16.18 -9.94
N GLN A 256 -16.97 15.74 -9.55
CA GLN A 256 -17.42 14.36 -9.69
C GLN A 256 -17.73 13.97 -11.15
N LYS A 257 -18.45 14.82 -11.89
CA LYS A 257 -18.94 14.46 -13.24
C LYS A 257 -17.89 14.58 -14.34
N PHE A 258 -16.94 15.50 -14.21
CA PHE A 258 -15.98 15.80 -15.27
C PHE A 258 -14.54 15.61 -14.82
N VAL A 259 -14.10 16.30 -13.76
CA VAL A 259 -12.68 16.31 -13.37
C VAL A 259 -12.19 14.91 -13.01
N TYR A 260 -12.93 14.17 -12.17
CA TYR A 260 -12.54 12.84 -11.76
C TYR A 260 -12.50 11.82 -12.91
N PRO A 261 -13.54 11.67 -13.76
CA PRO A 261 -13.49 10.78 -14.92
C PRO A 261 -12.39 11.15 -15.92
N ILE A 262 -12.19 12.44 -16.21
CA ILE A 262 -11.11 12.89 -17.12
C ILE A 262 -9.74 12.56 -16.54
N TRP A 263 -9.52 12.84 -15.25
CA TRP A 263 -8.28 12.49 -14.56
C TRP A 263 -8.02 10.97 -14.57
N LEU A 264 -9.06 10.18 -14.32
CA LEU A 264 -8.96 8.72 -14.32
C LEU A 264 -8.61 8.20 -15.72
N ALA A 265 -9.32 8.67 -16.75
CA ALA A 265 -9.05 8.29 -18.14
C ALA A 265 -7.64 8.70 -18.58
N ALA A 266 -7.21 9.93 -18.25
CA ALA A 266 -5.86 10.40 -18.53
C ALA A 266 -4.80 9.56 -17.80
N SER A 267 -5.03 9.21 -16.54
CA SER A 267 -4.10 8.36 -15.77
C SER A 267 -3.97 6.97 -16.38
N ILE A 268 -5.10 6.35 -16.77
CA ILE A 268 -5.10 5.05 -17.47
C ILE A 268 -4.35 5.16 -18.80
N PHE A 269 -4.62 6.21 -19.58
CA PHE A 269 -3.97 6.42 -20.88
C PHE A 269 -2.46 6.63 -20.74
N VAL A 270 -2.00 7.43 -19.77
CA VAL A 270 -0.57 7.62 -19.49
C VAL A 270 0.09 6.32 -19.02
N CYS A 271 -0.57 5.54 -18.16
CA CYS A 271 -0.08 4.21 -17.79
C CYS A 271 0.04 3.27 -19.00
N TRP A 272 -0.97 3.27 -19.88
CA TRP A 272 -0.97 2.46 -21.10
C TRP A 272 0.16 2.85 -22.05
N ILE A 273 0.40 4.15 -22.27
CA ILE A 273 1.56 4.64 -23.02
C ILE A 273 2.86 4.18 -22.35
N GLY A 274 3.01 4.42 -21.05
CA GLY A 274 4.21 4.04 -20.30
C GLY A 274 4.53 2.56 -20.43
N PHE A 275 3.53 1.69 -20.35
CA PHE A 275 3.70 0.26 -20.54
C PHE A 275 4.02 -0.12 -21.99
N SER A 276 3.28 0.43 -22.96
CA SER A 276 3.42 0.10 -24.38
C SER A 276 4.80 0.48 -24.94
N PHE A 277 5.40 1.56 -24.42
CA PHE A 277 6.70 2.07 -24.84
C PHE A 277 7.85 1.72 -23.87
N ALA A 278 7.60 0.96 -22.80
CA ALA A 278 8.62 0.61 -21.82
C ALA A 278 9.79 -0.19 -22.44
N GLN A 279 9.51 -1.17 -23.30
CA GLN A 279 10.53 -1.98 -24.02
C GLN A 279 11.50 -1.08 -24.82
N PRO A 280 11.02 -0.26 -25.80
CA PRO A 280 11.88 0.67 -26.54
C PRO A 280 12.66 1.63 -25.65
N MET A 281 12.02 2.22 -24.64
CA MET A 281 12.69 3.18 -23.76
C MET A 281 13.82 2.52 -22.96
N MET A 282 13.60 1.31 -22.42
CA MET A 282 14.63 0.59 -21.68
C MET A 282 15.86 0.26 -22.55
N LYS A 283 15.64 -0.16 -23.80
CA LYS A 283 16.71 -0.41 -24.76
C LYS A 283 17.51 0.85 -25.07
N LEU A 284 16.85 2.00 -25.20
CA LEU A 284 17.50 3.30 -25.41
C LEU A 284 18.45 3.68 -24.25
N PHE A 285 18.10 3.29 -23.03
CA PHE A 285 18.92 3.49 -21.83
C PHE A 285 19.92 2.35 -21.55
N GLY A 286 20.19 1.47 -22.52
CA GLY A 286 21.17 0.39 -22.38
C GLY A 286 20.76 -0.72 -21.41
N LYS A 287 19.48 -0.78 -21.01
CA LYS A 287 18.94 -1.88 -20.20
C LYS A 287 18.36 -2.94 -21.12
N ASN A 288 19.05 -4.07 -21.20
CA ASN A 288 18.68 -5.18 -22.07
C ASN A 288 17.50 -6.02 -21.52
N ASP A 289 17.29 -6.01 -20.20
CA ASP A 289 16.26 -6.83 -19.55
C ASP A 289 14.99 -6.04 -19.27
N PHE A 290 13.92 -6.36 -20.00
CA PHE A 290 12.60 -5.78 -19.77
C PHE A 290 12.08 -6.12 -18.37
N PHE A 291 11.82 -5.08 -17.56
CA PHE A 291 11.35 -5.19 -16.17
C PHE A 291 12.14 -6.23 -15.32
N SER A 292 13.47 -6.27 -15.45
CA SER A 292 14.32 -7.23 -14.71
C SER A 292 13.99 -8.71 -14.98
N GLY A 293 13.61 -9.05 -16.21
CA GLY A 293 13.30 -10.43 -16.61
C GLY A 293 11.86 -10.87 -16.35
N ARG A 294 11.00 -9.99 -15.83
CA ARG A 294 9.61 -10.31 -15.48
C ARG A 294 8.69 -10.58 -16.66
N GLY A 295 9.10 -10.24 -17.87
CA GLY A 295 8.31 -10.47 -19.08
C GLY A 295 7.88 -11.93 -19.25
N ALA A 296 8.79 -12.88 -19.00
CA ALA A 296 8.48 -14.32 -19.08
C ALA A 296 7.45 -14.74 -18.02
N ILE A 297 7.66 -14.30 -16.77
CA ILE A 297 6.73 -14.55 -15.66
C ILE A 297 5.34 -14.00 -16.00
N TRP A 298 5.25 -12.75 -16.44
CA TRP A 298 3.96 -12.14 -16.77
C TRP A 298 3.27 -12.82 -17.94
N HIS A 299 4.01 -13.22 -18.97
CA HIS A 299 3.45 -13.97 -20.09
C HIS A 299 2.88 -15.32 -19.62
N PHE A 300 3.62 -16.06 -18.80
CA PHE A 300 3.17 -17.34 -18.24
C PHE A 300 1.91 -17.21 -17.38
N ASN A 301 1.81 -16.14 -16.59
CA ASN A 301 0.63 -15.85 -15.77
C ASN A 301 -0.56 -15.42 -16.64
N TRP A 302 -0.31 -14.63 -17.69
CA TRP A 302 -1.34 -14.19 -18.62
C TRP A 302 -1.96 -15.37 -19.37
N THR A 303 -1.16 -16.26 -19.95
CA THR A 303 -1.68 -17.46 -20.62
C THR A 303 -2.45 -18.35 -19.63
N GLY A 304 -2.06 -18.35 -18.35
CA GLY A 304 -2.75 -19.12 -17.31
C GLY A 304 -4.08 -18.55 -16.93
N PHE A 305 -4.18 -17.24 -16.83
CA PHE A 305 -5.45 -16.56 -16.74
C PHE A 305 -6.37 -16.94 -17.92
N LEU A 306 -5.85 -16.99 -19.15
CA LEU A 306 -6.65 -17.34 -20.34
C LEU A 306 -7.22 -18.77 -20.32
N GLU A 307 -6.62 -19.70 -19.57
CA GLU A 307 -7.16 -21.06 -19.40
C GLU A 307 -8.37 -21.11 -18.45
N ARG A 308 -8.44 -20.20 -17.47
CA ARG A 308 -9.55 -20.11 -16.50
C ARG A 308 -10.04 -18.65 -16.34
N PRO A 309 -10.52 -18.00 -17.40
CA PRO A 309 -10.66 -16.54 -17.43
C PRO A 309 -11.79 -16.01 -16.54
N LEU A 310 -12.83 -16.82 -16.26
CA LEU A 310 -13.98 -16.38 -15.48
C LEU A 310 -13.70 -16.39 -13.97
N ILE A 311 -13.20 -17.51 -13.45
CA ILE A 311 -13.11 -17.78 -12.01
C ILE A 311 -11.67 -17.95 -11.49
N GLY A 312 -10.68 -18.05 -12.38
CA GLY A 312 -9.27 -18.22 -12.01
C GLY A 312 -8.93 -19.61 -11.47
N TRP A 313 -7.73 -19.72 -10.90
CA TRP A 313 -7.12 -20.93 -10.36
C TRP A 313 -7.28 -21.08 -8.84
N GLY A 314 -7.86 -20.08 -8.18
CA GLY A 314 -7.87 -19.95 -6.72
C GLY A 314 -6.88 -18.90 -6.25
N TRP A 315 -7.32 -18.03 -5.35
CA TRP A 315 -6.50 -16.95 -4.79
C TRP A 315 -5.18 -17.49 -4.21
N MET A 316 -4.03 -16.98 -4.70
CA MET A 316 -2.66 -17.40 -4.34
C MET A 316 -2.33 -18.89 -4.55
N ALA A 317 -3.22 -19.70 -5.16
CA ALA A 317 -3.03 -21.15 -5.27
C ALA A 317 -2.26 -21.57 -6.54
N ALA A 318 -2.30 -20.75 -7.59
CA ALA A 318 -1.77 -21.13 -8.91
C ALA A 318 -0.31 -21.56 -8.87
N TRP A 319 0.56 -20.78 -8.22
CA TRP A 319 2.00 -21.07 -8.11
C TRP A 319 2.35 -22.29 -7.25
N SER A 320 1.37 -22.85 -6.54
CA SER A 320 1.51 -24.12 -5.82
C SER A 320 0.82 -25.28 -6.54
N THR A 321 0.03 -25.00 -7.59
CA THR A 321 -0.80 -25.99 -8.28
C THR A 321 0.03 -26.72 -9.35
N PRO A 322 0.24 -28.05 -9.25
CA PRO A 322 1.05 -28.79 -10.22
C PRO A 322 0.56 -28.66 -11.66
N GLU A 323 -0.75 -28.62 -11.88
CA GLU A 323 -1.35 -28.46 -13.20
C GLU A 323 -0.96 -27.11 -13.82
N PHE A 324 -0.89 -26.06 -13.00
CA PHE A 324 -0.45 -24.73 -13.44
C PHE A 324 1.04 -24.74 -13.79
N LEU A 325 1.88 -25.39 -12.98
CA LEU A 325 3.33 -25.46 -13.19
C LEU A 325 3.77 -26.46 -14.28
N LYS A 326 2.84 -27.20 -14.88
CA LYS A 326 3.11 -28.10 -16.02
C LYS A 326 2.71 -27.49 -17.38
N ARG A 327 2.19 -26.26 -17.37
CA ARG A 327 1.76 -25.54 -18.57
C ARG A 327 2.95 -25.20 -19.45
N ASP A 328 2.68 -24.88 -20.71
CA ASP A 328 3.73 -24.51 -21.65
C ASP A 328 4.57 -23.32 -21.12
N LEU A 329 5.87 -23.34 -21.41
CA LEU A 329 6.86 -22.36 -20.94
C LEU A 329 7.13 -22.35 -19.43
N TRP A 330 6.69 -23.35 -18.64
CA TRP A 330 6.97 -23.42 -17.19
C TRP A 330 8.47 -23.32 -16.85
N TRP A 331 9.32 -23.85 -17.73
CA TRP A 331 10.78 -23.83 -17.58
C TRP A 331 11.37 -22.41 -17.60
N THR A 332 10.64 -21.42 -18.14
CA THR A 332 11.04 -20.00 -18.17
C THR A 332 10.81 -19.29 -16.84
N VAL A 333 10.06 -19.90 -15.92
CA VAL A 333 9.68 -19.30 -14.62
C VAL A 333 10.16 -20.12 -13.43
N VAL A 334 11.14 -21.02 -13.64
CA VAL A 334 11.73 -21.84 -12.58
C VAL A 334 12.30 -20.94 -11.48
N GLY A 335 11.88 -21.19 -10.24
CA GLY A 335 12.28 -20.41 -9.07
C GLY A 335 11.38 -19.21 -8.75
N ALA A 336 10.44 -18.84 -9.64
CA ALA A 336 9.40 -17.87 -9.31
C ALA A 336 8.33 -18.51 -8.41
N GLN A 337 7.90 -17.77 -7.38
CA GLN A 337 6.84 -18.21 -6.46
C GLN A 337 5.57 -17.36 -6.55
N TRP A 338 5.62 -16.29 -7.36
CA TRP A 338 4.51 -15.38 -7.59
C TRP A 338 4.73 -14.60 -8.90
N SER A 339 3.72 -13.89 -9.37
CA SER A 339 3.71 -13.17 -10.65
C SER A 339 4.55 -11.88 -10.67
N HIS A 340 4.91 -11.36 -9.50
CA HIS A 340 5.49 -10.01 -9.35
C HIS A 340 4.59 -8.95 -10.00
N ASN A 341 3.27 -9.12 -9.88
CA ASN A 341 2.27 -8.17 -10.38
C ASN A 341 0.93 -8.45 -9.70
N GLY A 342 0.51 -7.55 -8.80
CA GLY A 342 -0.74 -7.69 -8.06
C GLY A 342 -1.99 -7.80 -8.96
N TYR A 343 -1.99 -7.23 -10.17
CA TYR A 343 -3.11 -7.36 -11.09
C TYR A 343 -3.19 -8.75 -11.72
N LEU A 344 -2.04 -9.32 -12.09
CA LEU A 344 -1.99 -10.70 -12.56
C LEU A 344 -2.36 -11.68 -11.45
N GLU A 345 -2.01 -11.42 -10.19
CA GLU A 345 -2.47 -12.23 -9.07
C GLU A 345 -4.00 -12.21 -8.92
N ILE A 346 -4.64 -11.04 -9.06
CA ILE A 346 -6.11 -10.92 -8.99
C ILE A 346 -6.76 -11.71 -10.13
N LEU A 347 -6.28 -11.54 -11.36
CA LEU A 347 -6.82 -12.23 -12.54
C LEU A 347 -6.58 -13.74 -12.45
N LEU A 348 -5.39 -14.16 -12.07
CA LEU A 348 -5.03 -15.56 -11.97
C LEU A 348 -5.80 -16.24 -10.82
N GLY A 349 -5.98 -15.56 -9.70
CA GLY A 349 -6.65 -16.11 -8.53
C GLY A 349 -8.16 -16.20 -8.69
N GLY A 350 -8.81 -15.12 -9.14
CA GLY A 350 -10.26 -15.00 -9.16
C GLY A 350 -10.87 -14.61 -10.52
N GLY A 351 -10.09 -14.62 -11.60
CA GLY A 351 -10.57 -14.36 -12.95
C GLY A 351 -11.01 -12.91 -13.20
N VAL A 352 -11.71 -12.72 -14.31
CA VAL A 352 -12.27 -11.42 -14.71
C VAL A 352 -13.27 -10.89 -13.69
N VAL A 353 -13.97 -11.77 -12.96
CA VAL A 353 -14.90 -11.37 -11.90
C VAL A 353 -14.16 -10.63 -10.79
N ALA A 354 -13.05 -11.18 -10.29
CA ALA A 354 -12.22 -10.50 -9.29
C ALA A 354 -11.63 -9.20 -9.83
N GLY A 355 -11.16 -9.20 -11.08
CA GLY A 355 -10.64 -8.01 -11.75
C GLY A 355 -11.66 -6.87 -11.84
N LEU A 356 -12.89 -7.16 -12.27
CA LEU A 356 -13.97 -6.19 -12.38
C LEU A 356 -14.40 -5.67 -11.01
N LEU A 357 -14.52 -6.54 -10.00
CA LEU A 357 -14.83 -6.11 -8.63
C LEU A 357 -13.76 -5.20 -8.05
N PHE A 358 -12.47 -5.50 -8.30
CA PHE A 358 -11.37 -4.65 -7.86
C PHE A 358 -11.37 -3.28 -8.57
N VAL A 359 -11.55 -3.26 -9.90
CA VAL A 359 -11.64 -2.01 -10.67
C VAL A 359 -12.84 -1.17 -10.21
N LEU A 360 -14.00 -1.80 -10.03
CA LEU A 360 -15.20 -1.14 -9.51
C LEU A 360 -14.96 -0.56 -8.12
N TYR A 361 -14.33 -1.32 -7.23
CA TYR A 361 -13.97 -0.86 -5.89
C TYR A 361 -13.08 0.39 -5.93
N VAL A 362 -11.98 0.35 -6.68
CA VAL A 362 -11.02 1.46 -6.76
C VAL A 362 -11.67 2.71 -7.36
N THR A 363 -12.35 2.55 -8.51
CA THR A 363 -12.94 3.68 -9.25
C THR A 363 -14.12 4.30 -8.52
N TRP A 364 -15.00 3.50 -7.92
CA TRP A 364 -16.12 4.02 -7.13
C TRP A 364 -15.65 4.62 -5.80
N SER A 365 -14.66 4.02 -5.13
CA SER A 365 -14.05 4.60 -3.92
C SER A 365 -13.46 5.97 -4.20
N GLY A 366 -12.69 6.12 -5.28
CA GLY A 366 -12.14 7.42 -5.68
C GLY A 366 -13.24 8.43 -5.99
N TYR A 367 -14.28 8.04 -6.72
CA TYR A 367 -15.43 8.90 -7.02
C TYR A 367 -16.12 9.41 -5.74
N MET A 368 -16.34 8.54 -4.75
CA MET A 368 -16.95 8.89 -3.46
C MET A 368 -16.05 9.76 -2.59
N LYS A 369 -14.72 9.67 -2.76
CA LYS A 369 -13.74 10.36 -1.90
C LYS A 369 -13.24 11.68 -2.48
N VAL A 370 -13.53 11.97 -3.75
CA VAL A 370 -13.03 13.15 -4.48
C VAL A 370 -13.31 14.47 -3.76
N GLU A 371 -14.48 14.59 -3.12
CA GLU A 371 -14.85 15.79 -2.37
C GLU A 371 -13.98 15.98 -1.12
N GLN A 372 -13.78 14.90 -0.36
CA GLN A 372 -12.94 14.88 0.83
C GLN A 372 -11.48 15.17 0.51
N VAL A 373 -10.99 14.74 -0.65
CA VAL A 373 -9.63 15.02 -1.11
C VAL A 373 -9.39 16.53 -1.24
N CYS A 374 -10.41 17.28 -1.68
CA CYS A 374 -10.31 18.72 -1.81
C CYS A 374 -10.60 19.48 -0.49
N GLU A 375 -11.42 18.92 0.40
CA GLU A 375 -11.88 19.61 1.62
C GLU A 375 -10.97 19.36 2.83
N LEU A 376 -10.55 18.11 3.04
CA LEU A 376 -9.78 17.74 4.22
C LEU A 376 -8.33 18.22 4.10
N LYS A 377 -7.74 18.60 5.26
CA LYS A 377 -6.30 18.87 5.33
C LYS A 377 -5.53 17.61 4.91
N TYR A 378 -4.57 17.78 3.99
CA TYR A 378 -3.83 16.69 3.35
C TYR A 378 -4.71 15.66 2.62
N GLY A 379 -5.90 16.04 2.13
CA GLY A 379 -6.78 15.15 1.37
C GLY A 379 -6.10 14.48 0.17
N GLN A 380 -5.20 15.20 -0.52
CA GLN A 380 -4.41 14.70 -1.65
C GLN A 380 -3.52 13.49 -1.29
N TRP A 381 -3.20 13.26 -0.01
CA TRP A 381 -2.51 12.05 0.46
C TRP A 381 -3.23 10.78 0.02
N SER A 382 -4.57 10.77 0.12
CA SER A 382 -5.36 9.59 -0.19
C SER A 382 -5.15 9.12 -1.63
N PHE A 383 -5.26 10.04 -2.60
CA PHE A 383 -5.06 9.68 -4.01
C PHE A 383 -3.60 9.44 -4.36
N SER A 384 -2.67 10.22 -3.79
CA SER A 384 -1.24 10.06 -4.06
C SER A 384 -0.73 8.72 -3.56
N MET A 385 -1.10 8.33 -2.33
CA MET A 385 -0.72 7.06 -1.75
C MET A 385 -1.43 5.88 -2.42
N ALA A 386 -2.73 5.99 -2.74
CA ALA A 386 -3.42 4.95 -3.50
C ALA A 386 -2.72 4.70 -4.86
N ALA A 387 -2.34 5.76 -5.56
CA ALA A 387 -1.61 5.63 -6.82
C ALA A 387 -0.22 5.05 -6.64
N PHE A 388 0.52 5.42 -5.58
CA PHE A 388 1.80 4.78 -5.25
C PHE A 388 1.63 3.25 -5.14
N VAL A 389 0.60 2.79 -4.42
CA VAL A 389 0.34 1.36 -4.27
C VAL A 389 -0.06 0.70 -5.59
N LEU A 390 -1.00 1.30 -6.33
CA LEU A 390 -1.50 0.77 -7.60
C LEU A 390 -0.36 0.64 -8.63
N VAL A 391 0.47 1.68 -8.76
CA VAL A 391 1.63 1.67 -9.68
C VAL A 391 2.68 0.67 -9.22
N SER A 392 3.00 0.63 -7.92
CA SER A 392 3.94 -0.35 -7.37
C SER A 392 3.47 -1.78 -7.63
N ALA A 393 2.16 -2.03 -7.54
CA ALA A 393 1.57 -3.34 -7.77
C ALA A 393 1.63 -3.81 -9.24
N THR A 394 1.97 -2.95 -10.19
CA THR A 394 2.26 -3.39 -11.57
C THR A 394 3.57 -4.17 -11.67
N GLN A 395 4.46 -4.00 -10.69
CA GLN A 395 5.80 -4.59 -10.66
C GLN A 395 6.00 -5.54 -9.48
N GLU A 396 5.11 -5.57 -8.49
CA GLU A 396 5.21 -6.48 -7.36
C GLU A 396 3.83 -6.96 -6.95
N SER A 397 3.77 -8.14 -6.33
CA SER A 397 2.52 -8.71 -5.81
C SER A 397 2.14 -8.06 -4.46
N PHE A 398 1.89 -6.74 -4.43
CA PHE A 398 1.58 -6.00 -3.21
C PHE A 398 0.10 -6.05 -2.78
N PHE A 399 -0.78 -6.61 -3.62
CA PHE A 399 -2.18 -6.89 -3.25
C PHE A 399 -2.28 -8.22 -2.50
N VAL A 400 -1.62 -8.31 -1.34
CA VAL A 400 -1.55 -9.54 -0.54
C VAL A 400 -1.87 -9.25 0.92
N GLY A 401 -2.30 -10.30 1.63
CA GLY A 401 -2.52 -10.23 3.08
C GLY A 401 -1.24 -9.91 3.84
N ASN A 402 -1.40 -9.37 5.05
CA ASN A 402 -0.30 -9.02 5.94
C ASN A 402 0.72 -8.03 5.34
N HIS A 403 0.29 -7.17 4.41
CA HIS A 403 1.15 -6.19 3.75
C HIS A 403 0.66 -4.76 3.95
N PHE A 404 1.57 -3.85 4.34
CA PHE A 404 1.23 -2.48 4.71
C PHE A 404 0.66 -1.67 3.54
N LEU A 405 1.17 -1.87 2.32
CA LEU A 405 0.64 -1.18 1.12
C LEU A 405 -0.82 -1.56 0.84
N TRP A 406 -1.22 -2.81 1.10
CA TRP A 406 -2.62 -3.22 0.99
C TRP A 406 -3.48 -2.50 2.03
N ALA A 407 -3.06 -2.49 3.30
CA ALA A 407 -3.75 -1.76 4.36
C ALA A 407 -3.87 -0.25 4.06
N LEU A 408 -2.79 0.37 3.57
CA LEU A 408 -2.78 1.79 3.20
C LEU A 408 -3.65 2.09 1.97
N LEU A 409 -3.69 1.22 0.96
CA LEU A 409 -4.59 1.36 -0.17
C LEU A 409 -6.05 1.39 0.30
N ILE A 410 -6.43 0.41 1.12
CA ILE A 410 -7.80 0.35 1.66
C ILE A 410 -8.11 1.56 2.55
N ALA A 411 -7.16 2.01 3.40
CA ALA A 411 -7.33 3.22 4.21
C ALA A 411 -7.52 4.47 3.33
N CYS A 412 -6.73 4.59 2.27
CA CYS A 412 -6.77 5.71 1.35
C CYS A 412 -8.02 5.72 0.46
N LEU A 413 -8.63 4.57 0.18
CA LEU A 413 -9.87 4.46 -0.60
C LEU A 413 -11.14 4.46 0.26
N THR A 414 -11.02 4.14 1.55
CA THR A 414 -12.16 4.15 2.46
C THR A 414 -12.61 5.58 2.75
N ASN A 415 -13.91 5.82 2.62
CA ASN A 415 -14.51 7.13 2.90
C ASN A 415 -14.52 7.42 4.41
N ASN A 416 -14.03 8.58 4.82
CA ASN A 416 -14.04 8.98 6.23
C ASN A 416 -15.46 9.44 6.60
N PRO A 417 -16.02 9.07 7.76
CA PRO A 417 -17.28 9.67 8.19
C PRO A 417 -17.03 11.18 8.39
N THR A 418 -17.79 12.00 7.67
CA THR A 418 -17.75 13.47 7.73
C THR A 418 -18.32 14.04 9.04
N SER A 419 -18.94 13.21 9.87
CA SER A 419 -19.41 13.58 11.20
C SER A 419 -18.28 13.39 12.22
N ASP A 420 -17.87 14.49 12.86
CA ASP A 420 -17.14 14.58 14.14
C ASP A 420 -15.66 14.98 14.16
N ARG A 421 -15.04 15.47 13.08
CA ARG A 421 -13.73 16.13 13.22
C ARG A 421 -13.67 17.48 12.49
N HIS A 422 -13.85 18.53 13.30
CA HIS A 422 -13.52 19.93 13.08
C HIS A 422 -13.49 20.38 11.61
N HIS A 423 -14.58 21.05 11.20
CA HIS A 423 -14.51 22.06 10.16
C HIS A 423 -13.26 22.91 10.39
N LEU A 424 -12.45 23.10 9.35
CA LEU A 424 -11.43 24.15 9.33
C LEU A 424 -12.10 25.43 9.84
N PRO A 425 -11.58 26.11 10.87
CA PRO A 425 -12.02 27.47 11.10
C PRO A 425 -11.74 28.23 9.80
N THR A 426 -12.81 28.69 9.17
CA THR A 426 -12.80 29.76 8.19
C THR A 426 -12.22 30.98 8.90
N ASN A 427 -10.89 31.08 8.95
CA ASN A 427 -10.10 32.26 9.31
C ASN A 427 -8.62 31.99 9.02
N ALA A 428 -8.30 31.98 7.73
CA ALA A 428 -6.99 32.35 7.22
C ALA A 428 -7.21 32.77 5.77
N GLN A 429 -7.72 34.00 5.60
CA GLN A 429 -7.49 34.73 4.36
C GLN A 429 -5.97 34.79 4.15
N PRO A 430 -5.44 34.46 2.96
CA PRO A 430 -4.09 34.87 2.63
C PRO A 430 -4.13 36.40 2.53
N ASN A 431 -3.43 37.08 3.43
CA ASN A 431 -2.91 38.40 3.09
C ASN A 431 -1.86 38.16 2.01
N ILE A 432 -2.26 38.52 0.78
CA ILE A 432 -1.51 38.79 -0.46
C ILE A 432 -0.15 38.10 -0.60
#